data_AF-D7GWG1-F1
#
_entry.id   AF-D7GWG1-F1
#
_cell.length_a   1.000
_cell.length_b   1.000
_cell.length_c   1.000
_cell.angle_alpha   90.00
_cell.angle_beta   90.00
_cell.angle_gamma   90.00
#
_symmetry.space_group_name_H-M   'P 1'
#
loop_
_entity.id
_entity.type
_entity.pdbx_description
1 polymer ?
#
loop_
_entity_poly.entity_id
_entity_poly.type
_entity_poly.pdbx_seq_one_letter_code
_entity_poly.pdbx_strand_id
1 'polypeptide(L)'
;MEQLKLLNGTVYDLVAGGVRESDETLTMVFLPGTKTFEQVEKDFAVESNVEKVYILGADGEPMKTILGYTQYKGMAKQLDYVISSETVNNGTEDEPDYETVNHTGTVMIMTLSKPDLQQKYKDLEETVEFLVAGQLGA
;
A
#
# COMPACT_ATOMS: atom_id res chain seq x y z
N MET A 1 -3.94 3.83 -15.57
CA MET A 1 -3.27 4.00 -14.27
C MET A 1 -2.70 2.66 -13.86
N GLU A 2 -1.57 2.65 -13.15
CA GLU A 2 -1.06 1.42 -12.55
C GLU A 2 -1.99 0.98 -11.42
N GLN A 3 -1.96 -0.31 -11.07
CA GLN A 3 -2.81 -0.86 -10.02
C GLN A 3 -2.02 -1.65 -9.01
N LEU A 4 -2.49 -1.61 -7.77
CA LEU A 4 -2.03 -2.40 -6.66
C LEU A 4 -2.94 -3.61 -6.50
N LYS A 5 -2.40 -4.82 -6.52
CA LYS A 5 -3.16 -6.06 -6.28
C LYS A 5 -2.60 -6.86 -5.11
N LEU A 6 -3.49 -7.16 -4.17
CA LEU A 6 -3.24 -8.02 -3.00
C LEU A 6 -3.54 -9.49 -3.32
N LEU A 7 -3.06 -10.41 -2.48
CA LEU A 7 -3.26 -11.85 -2.69
C LEU A 7 -4.73 -12.28 -2.57
N ASN A 8 -5.52 -11.58 -1.76
CA ASN A 8 -6.97 -11.84 -1.66
C ASN A 8 -7.75 -11.39 -2.90
N GLY A 9 -7.07 -10.91 -3.95
CA GLY A 9 -7.68 -10.44 -5.19
C GLY A 9 -8.15 -9.00 -5.16
N THR A 10 -8.02 -8.29 -4.02
CA THR A 10 -8.34 -6.87 -3.94
C THR A 10 -7.41 -6.05 -4.82
N VAL A 11 -7.98 -5.11 -5.57
CA VAL A 11 -7.26 -4.20 -6.46
C VAL A 11 -7.57 -2.75 -6.11
N TYR A 12 -6.55 -1.89 -6.16
CA TYR A 12 -6.64 -0.45 -5.96
C TYR A 12 -5.92 0.28 -7.08
N ASP A 13 -6.42 1.44 -7.50
CA ASP A 13 -5.72 2.29 -8.48
C ASP A 13 -4.61 3.07 -7.79
N LEU A 14 -3.38 2.91 -8.26
CA LEU A 14 -2.23 3.63 -7.73
C LEU A 14 -2.18 5.05 -8.27
N VAL A 15 -1.80 5.97 -7.39
CA VAL A 15 -1.37 7.30 -7.82
C VAL A 15 0.00 7.19 -8.47
N ALA A 16 0.27 7.99 -9.50
CA ALA A 16 1.56 8.02 -10.17
C ALA A 16 2.71 8.25 -9.17
N GLY A 17 3.71 7.35 -9.17
CA GLY A 17 4.81 7.40 -8.19
C GLY A 17 4.38 7.12 -6.75
N GLY A 18 3.20 6.53 -6.55
CA GLY A 18 2.61 6.25 -5.24
C GLY A 18 3.27 5.12 -4.46
N VAL A 19 4.19 4.36 -5.07
CA VAL A 19 4.91 3.26 -4.42
C VAL A 19 6.31 3.72 -4.03
N ARG A 20 6.63 3.66 -2.72
CA ARG A 20 7.96 3.94 -2.18
C ARG A 20 8.42 2.75 -1.36
N GLU A 21 9.49 2.12 -1.83
CA GLU A 21 10.10 0.97 -1.19
C GLU A 21 11.43 1.39 -0.56
N SER A 22 11.67 0.93 0.66
CA SER A 22 12.92 1.07 1.41
C SER A 22 13.27 -0.27 2.04
N ASP A 23 14.48 -0.43 2.58
CA ASP A 23 14.89 -1.71 3.18
C ASP A 23 13.96 -2.20 4.30
N GLU A 24 13.30 -1.29 5.01
CA GLU A 24 12.45 -1.61 6.16
C GLU A 24 10.95 -1.47 5.89
N THR A 25 10.57 -0.51 5.03
CA THR A 25 9.17 -0.11 4.84
C THR A 25 8.74 -0.03 3.38
N LEU A 26 7.46 -0.32 3.16
CA LEU A 26 6.75 -0.10 1.91
C LEU A 26 5.63 0.89 2.17
N THR A 27 5.65 2.02 1.45
CA THR A 27 4.57 3.00 1.44
C THR A 27 3.86 2.99 0.10
N MET A 28 2.53 2.96 0.12
CA MET A 28 1.68 2.93 -1.08
C MET A 28 0.61 4.02 -0.99
N VAL A 29 0.47 4.80 -2.05
CA VAL A 29 -0.56 5.84 -2.21
C VAL A 29 -1.52 5.43 -3.32
N PHE A 30 -2.78 5.22 -2.98
CA PHE A 30 -3.79 4.70 -3.91
C PHE A 30 -5.18 5.28 -3.64
N LEU A 31 -6.05 5.17 -4.64
CA LEU A 31 -7.44 5.57 -4.54
C LEU A 31 -8.25 4.46 -3.83
N PRO A 32 -9.08 4.79 -2.83
CA PRO A 32 -9.90 3.80 -2.12
C PRO A 32 -11.07 3.26 -2.97
N GLY A 33 -11.33 3.86 -4.14
CA GLY A 33 -12.52 3.57 -4.94
C GLY A 33 -13.79 3.85 -4.15
N THR A 34 -14.65 2.85 -4.02
CA THR A 34 -15.90 2.93 -3.24
C THR A 34 -15.75 2.44 -1.80
N LYS A 35 -14.56 1.99 -1.38
CA LYS A 35 -14.35 1.43 -0.03
C LYS A 35 -14.19 2.53 1.02
N THR A 36 -14.67 2.26 2.23
CA THR A 36 -14.41 3.13 3.39
C THR A 36 -12.98 2.96 3.90
N PHE A 37 -12.53 3.87 4.76
CA PHE A 37 -11.22 3.79 5.40
C PHE A 37 -11.04 2.44 6.11
N GLU A 38 -12.00 2.03 6.92
CA GLU A 38 -11.94 0.80 7.72
C GLU A 38 -11.95 -0.46 6.85
N GLN A 39 -12.64 -0.43 5.71
CA GLN A 39 -12.63 -1.54 4.75
C GLN A 39 -11.27 -1.68 4.08
N VAL A 40 -10.68 -0.56 3.66
CA VAL A 40 -9.32 -0.57 3.11
C VAL A 40 -8.34 -1.07 4.16
N GLU A 41 -8.38 -0.53 5.39
CA GLU A 41 -7.46 -0.91 6.46
C GLU A 41 -7.49 -2.42 6.71
N LYS A 42 -8.69 -3.01 6.76
CA LYS A 42 -8.86 -4.46 6.94
C LYS A 42 -8.21 -5.30 5.84
N ASP A 43 -8.16 -4.83 4.61
CA ASP A 43 -7.52 -5.58 3.52
C ASP A 43 -6.00 -5.72 3.73
N PHE A 44 -5.36 -4.71 4.32
CA PHE A 44 -3.91 -4.68 4.57
C PHE A 44 -3.51 -5.18 5.95
N ALA A 45 -4.40 -5.12 6.93
CA ALA A 45 -4.15 -5.60 8.29
C ALA A 45 -4.04 -7.13 8.38
N VAL A 46 -4.46 -7.86 7.36
CA VAL A 46 -4.33 -9.32 7.28
C VAL A 46 -3.00 -9.68 6.61
N GLU A 47 -2.08 -10.27 7.38
CA GLU A 47 -0.71 -10.59 6.93
C GLU A 47 -0.70 -11.39 5.61
N SER A 48 -1.56 -12.40 5.48
CA SER A 48 -1.65 -13.25 4.28
C SER A 48 -2.10 -12.52 3.02
N ASN A 49 -2.75 -11.35 3.14
CA ASN A 49 -3.16 -10.56 1.97
C ASN A 49 -1.97 -9.80 1.36
N VAL A 50 -0.99 -9.47 2.20
CA VAL A 50 0.15 -8.60 1.86
C VAL A 50 1.49 -9.35 1.79
N GLU A 51 1.52 -10.67 2.01
CA GLU A 51 2.71 -11.52 1.79
C GLU A 51 3.35 -11.29 0.42
N LYS A 52 2.52 -11.05 -0.59
CA LYS A 52 2.93 -10.64 -1.91
C LYS A 52 2.01 -9.55 -2.43
N VAL A 53 2.62 -8.47 -2.90
CA VAL A 53 1.93 -7.35 -3.52
C VAL A 53 2.34 -7.26 -4.99
N TYR A 54 1.37 -7.16 -5.88
CA TYR A 54 1.61 -6.98 -7.30
C TYR A 54 1.34 -5.53 -7.71
N ILE A 55 2.22 -4.97 -8.52
CA ILE A 55 1.99 -3.74 -9.25
C ILE A 55 1.65 -4.14 -10.68
N LEU A 56 0.45 -3.81 -11.12
CA LEU A 56 -0.06 -4.10 -12.45
C LEU A 56 0.05 -2.86 -13.33
N GLY A 57 0.36 -3.08 -14.61
CA GLY A 57 0.26 -2.06 -15.64
C GLY A 57 -1.18 -1.69 -15.97
N ALA A 58 -1.35 -0.71 -16.85
CA ALA A 58 -2.67 -0.28 -17.31
C ALA A 58 -3.40 -1.35 -18.15
N ASP A 59 -2.67 -2.34 -18.66
CA ASP A 59 -3.17 -3.53 -19.35
C ASP A 59 -3.58 -4.67 -18.40
N GLY A 60 -3.35 -4.50 -17.08
CA GLY A 60 -3.63 -5.50 -16.06
C GLY A 60 -2.51 -6.53 -15.87
N GLU A 61 -1.42 -6.44 -16.65
CA GLU A 61 -0.31 -7.38 -16.55
C GLU A 61 0.61 -7.01 -15.37
N PRO A 62 1.14 -8.00 -14.61
CA PRO A 62 2.09 -7.71 -13.54
C PRO A 62 3.39 -7.10 -14.05
N MET A 63 3.71 -5.89 -13.59
CA MET A 63 4.97 -5.19 -13.90
C MET A 63 6.01 -5.34 -12.79
N LYS A 64 5.57 -5.40 -11.53
CA LYS A 64 6.45 -5.59 -10.36
C LYS A 64 5.79 -6.48 -9.32
N THR A 65 6.61 -7.28 -8.65
CA THR A 65 6.21 -8.02 -7.44
C THR A 65 7.02 -7.51 -6.25
N ILE A 66 6.34 -7.21 -5.14
CA ILE A 66 6.94 -6.75 -3.89
C ILE A 66 6.66 -7.80 -2.82
N LEU A 67 7.69 -8.16 -2.05
CA LEU A 67 7.68 -9.26 -1.08
C LEU A 67 8.24 -8.83 0.28
N GLY A 68 7.77 -9.49 1.33
CA GLY A 68 8.38 -9.42 2.65
C GLY A 68 7.88 -8.28 3.55
N TYR A 69 7.08 -7.34 3.05
CA TYR A 69 6.47 -6.29 3.87
C TYR A 69 5.09 -6.74 4.37
N THR A 70 5.07 -7.54 5.44
CA THR A 70 3.85 -8.21 5.90
C THR A 70 3.24 -7.56 7.15
N GLN A 71 3.99 -6.71 7.87
CA GLN A 71 3.52 -6.06 9.08
C GLN A 71 2.84 -4.72 8.77
N TYR A 72 1.58 -4.59 9.14
CA TYR A 72 0.87 -3.31 9.12
C TYR A 72 1.50 -2.31 10.11
N LYS A 73 1.79 -1.09 9.65
CA LYS A 73 2.29 0.01 10.50
C LYS A 73 1.31 1.15 10.64
N GLY A 74 0.41 1.33 9.68
CA GLY A 74 -0.59 2.38 9.73
C GLY A 74 -1.13 2.75 8.35
N MET A 75 -2.25 3.45 8.36
CA MET A 75 -2.85 4.05 7.19
C MET A 75 -3.31 5.47 7.51
N ALA A 76 -3.15 6.39 6.56
CA ALA A 76 -3.70 7.73 6.62
C ALA A 76 -4.61 8.00 5.43
N LYS A 77 -5.70 8.75 5.68
CA LYS A 77 -6.55 9.30 4.64
C LYS A 77 -6.11 10.72 4.35
N GLN A 78 -5.81 11.05 3.10
CA GLN A 78 -5.50 12.41 2.69
C GLN A 78 -6.57 12.90 1.71
N LEU A 79 -7.15 14.06 2.03
CA LEU A 79 -8.06 14.79 1.16
C LEU A 79 -7.28 15.73 0.25
N ASP A 80 -7.90 16.14 -0.86
CA ASP A 80 -7.36 17.13 -1.81
C ASP A 80 -5.93 16.81 -2.31
N TYR A 81 -5.61 15.53 -2.44
CA TYR A 81 -4.32 15.06 -2.95
C TYR A 81 -4.28 15.24 -4.48
N VAL A 82 -3.20 15.82 -5.03
CA VAL A 82 -3.02 15.97 -6.49
C VAL A 82 -2.73 14.60 -7.11
N ILE A 83 -3.72 14.02 -7.80
CA ILE A 83 -3.64 12.69 -8.43
C ILE A 83 -2.97 12.79 -9.81
N SER A 84 -3.28 13.85 -10.55
CA SER A 84 -2.69 14.16 -11.84
C SER A 84 -2.69 15.66 -12.09
N SER A 85 -1.87 16.09 -13.04
CA SER A 85 -1.83 17.46 -13.52
C SER A 85 -1.86 17.44 -15.04
N GLU A 86 -2.60 18.35 -15.64
CA GLU A 86 -2.66 18.56 -17.08
C GLU A 86 -2.17 19.98 -17.41
N THR A 87 -1.36 20.10 -18.45
CA THR A 87 -0.98 21.42 -18.99
C THR A 87 -1.96 21.77 -20.10
N VAL A 88 -2.75 22.81 -19.88
CA VAL A 88 -3.77 23.29 -20.82
C VAL A 88 -3.28 24.58 -21.46
N ASN A 89 -3.34 24.68 -22.79
CA ASN A 89 -3.13 25.93 -23.50
C ASN A 89 -4.45 26.69 -23.59
N ASN A 90 -4.57 27.80 -22.85
CA ASN A 90 -5.71 28.71 -22.89
C ASN A 90 -5.55 29.83 -23.93
N GLY A 91 -4.37 29.94 -24.55
CA GLY A 91 -4.04 30.90 -25.59
C GLY A 91 -4.29 30.38 -27.01
N THR A 92 -3.65 31.01 -28.00
CA THR A 92 -3.68 30.56 -29.39
C THR A 92 -2.41 29.75 -29.71
N GLU A 93 -2.30 29.22 -30.93
CA GLU A 93 -1.06 28.56 -31.38
C GLU A 93 0.09 29.58 -31.53
N ASP A 94 -0.21 30.79 -31.98
CA ASP A 94 0.77 31.88 -32.18
C ASP A 94 1.15 32.58 -30.87
N GLU A 95 0.25 32.58 -29.88
CA GLU A 95 0.45 33.15 -28.54
C GLU A 95 -0.07 32.17 -27.49
N PRO A 96 0.72 31.13 -27.14
CA PRO A 96 0.29 30.12 -26.18
C PRO A 96 0.31 30.67 -24.75
N ASP A 97 -0.69 30.27 -23.96
CA ASP A 97 -0.79 30.56 -22.53
C ASP A 97 -1.02 29.25 -21.79
N TYR A 98 0.04 28.70 -21.21
CA TYR A 98 0.00 27.39 -20.56
C TYR A 98 -0.34 27.53 -19.07
N GLU A 99 -1.42 26.89 -18.66
CA GLU A 99 -1.81 26.73 -17.27
C GLU A 99 -1.67 25.26 -16.85
N THR A 100 -1.21 25.02 -15.62
CA THR A 100 -1.24 23.68 -15.03
C THR A 100 -2.52 23.52 -14.20
N VAL A 101 -3.40 22.64 -14.66
CA VAL A 101 -4.63 22.27 -13.95
C VAL A 101 -4.38 21.00 -13.16
N ASN A 102 -4.59 21.06 -11.85
CA ASN A 102 -4.45 19.91 -10.96
C ASN A 102 -5.81 19.21 -10.77
N HIS A 103 -5.80 17.89 -10.91
CA HIS A 103 -6.93 17.04 -10.54
C HIS A 103 -6.67 16.46 -9.15
N THR A 104 -7.46 16.91 -8.18
CA THR A 104 -7.33 16.48 -6.79
C THR A 104 -8.37 15.42 -6.44
N GLY A 105 -8.07 14.61 -5.42
CA GLY A 105 -9.02 13.65 -4.87
C GLY A 105 -8.60 13.08 -3.53
N THR A 106 -9.35 12.09 -3.06
CA THR A 106 -9.08 11.40 -1.79
C THR A 106 -8.20 10.17 -2.03
N VAL A 107 -7.11 10.06 -1.29
CA VAL A 107 -6.19 8.91 -1.34
C VAL A 107 -6.03 8.26 0.03
N MET A 108 -5.59 7.01 0.01
CA MET A 108 -5.10 6.28 1.17
C MET A 108 -3.58 6.14 1.07
N ILE A 109 -2.89 6.44 2.17
CA ILE A 109 -1.45 6.26 2.32
C ILE A 109 -1.25 5.10 3.29
N MET A 110 -0.86 3.95 2.77
CA MET A 110 -0.64 2.71 3.52
C MET A 110 0.85 2.50 3.77
N THR A 111 1.21 2.10 4.99
CA THR A 111 2.58 1.73 5.34
C THR A 111 2.64 0.31 5.91
N LEU A 112 3.47 -0.51 5.29
CA LEU A 112 3.84 -1.85 5.73
C LEU A 112 5.34 -1.89 6.09
N SER A 113 5.74 -2.81 6.95
CA SER A 113 7.16 -3.11 7.21
C SER A 113 7.47 -4.59 7.05
N LYS A 114 8.76 -4.89 6.94
CA LYS A 114 9.25 -6.25 7.12
C LYS A 114 9.01 -6.72 8.56
N PRO A 115 8.79 -8.03 8.78
CA PRO A 115 8.68 -8.57 10.11
C PRO A 115 10.01 -8.48 10.86
N ASP A 116 9.93 -8.13 12.15
CA ASP A 116 11.08 -8.26 13.05
C ASP A 116 11.29 -9.74 13.39
N LEU A 117 12.31 -10.35 12.77
CA LEU A 117 12.63 -11.75 12.97
C LEU A 117 13.11 -12.04 14.39
N GLN A 118 13.81 -11.09 15.05
CA GLN A 118 14.28 -11.28 16.42
C GLN A 118 13.09 -11.35 17.38
N GLN A 119 12.10 -10.47 17.19
CA GLN A 119 10.87 -10.53 17.97
C GLN A 119 10.08 -11.83 17.70
N LYS A 120 9.95 -12.25 16.43
CA LYS A 120 9.27 -13.53 16.10
C LYS A 120 9.94 -14.74 16.75
N TYR A 121 11.28 -14.78 16.83
CA TYR A 121 11.99 -15.86 17.53
C TYR A 121 11.74 -15.84 19.04
N LYS A 122 11.76 -14.65 19.65
CA LYS A 122 11.49 -14.49 21.08
C LYS A 122 10.07 -14.94 21.45
N ASP A 123 9.06 -14.51 20.68
CA ASP A 123 7.66 -14.91 20.92
C ASP A 123 7.48 -16.43 20.79
N LEU A 124 8.22 -17.06 19.86
CA LEU A 124 8.21 -18.51 19.69
C LEU A 124 8.88 -19.24 20.85
N GLU A 125 10.02 -18.74 21.33
CA GLU A 125 10.72 -19.27 22.50
C GLU A 125 9.83 -19.21 23.74
N GLU A 126 9.22 -18.05 24.03
CA GLU A 126 8.27 -17.89 25.14
C GLU A 126 7.07 -18.84 25.03
N THR A 127 6.54 -19.05 23.81
CA THR A 127 5.43 -20.00 23.56
C THR A 127 5.85 -21.44 23.83
N VAL A 128 7.05 -21.85 23.40
CA VAL A 128 7.58 -23.20 23.65
C VAL A 128 7.83 -23.41 25.14
N GLU A 129 8.44 -22.44 25.83
CA GLU A 129 8.67 -22.50 27.27
C GLU A 129 7.35 -22.64 28.05
N PHE A 130 6.32 -21.88 27.68
CA PHE A 130 4.99 -21.99 28.30
C PHE A 130 4.38 -23.39 28.11
N LEU A 131 4.45 -23.95 26.90
CA LEU A 131 3.91 -25.29 26.62
C LEU A 131 4.67 -26.39 27.38
N VAL A 132 6.00 -26.30 27.46
CA VAL A 132 6.83 -27.26 28.21
C VAL A 132 6.56 -27.15 29.71
N ALA A 133 6.47 -25.94 30.27
CA ALA A 133 6.12 -25.73 31.68
C ALA A 133 4.73 -26.27 32.03
N GLY A 134 3.76 -26.14 31.12
CA GLY A 134 2.41 -26.69 31.29
C GLY A 134 2.36 -28.23 31.26
N GLN A 135 3.29 -28.89 30.58
CA GLN A 135 3.40 -30.36 30.55
C GLN A 135 4.16 -30.95 31.73
N LEU A 136 5.07 -30.19 32.34
CA LEU A 136 5.86 -30.61 33.51
C LEU A 136 5.18 -30.31 34.86
N GLY A 137 4.02 -29.64 34.83
CA GLY A 137 3.22 -29.25 36.00
C GLY A 137 1.97 -30.09 36.28
N ALA A 138 1.88 -31.32 35.76
CA ALA A 138 0.78 -32.26 36.01
C ALA A 138 1.28 -33.60 36.60
#